data_AF-A0A957IWS1-F1
#
_entry.id   AF-A0A957IWS1-F1
#
_cell.length_a   1.000
_cell.length_b   1.000
_cell.length_c   1.000
_cell.angle_alpha   90.00
_cell.angle_beta   90.00
_cell.angle_gamma   90.00
#
_symmetry.space_group_name_H-M   'P 1'
#
loop_
_entity.id
_entity.type
_entity.pdbx_description
1 polymer ?
#
loop_
_entity_poly.entity_id
_entity_poly.type
_entity_poly.pdbx_seq_one_letter_code
_entity_poly.pdbx_strand_id
1 'polypeptide(L)'
;MLSIMEAEVVAAIIAGSVSLLGFVVTTIWNRQMLFRQLDIEHDQWQESFRAQLRSDLMKENAVRIMQARLDCYVEVWQTLTIMTGYHVRRSGNLESDIQELAFRLTEFAYGKPGLLMSDRSRRLLNHLRGGCGEFLRGELEIREVQNRSHVLKHSMRSDIGIEDYEYESEVMAIASKLGRVDDWR
;
A
#
# COMPACT_ATOMS: atom_id res chain seq x y z
N MET A 1 -40.50 25.02 76.79
CA MET A 1 -39.64 23.83 76.59
C MET A 1 -40.19 22.90 75.50
N LEU A 2 -41.50 22.66 75.42
CA LEU A 2 -42.15 21.90 74.33
C LEU A 2 -42.00 22.53 72.92
N SER A 3 -42.11 23.86 72.78
CA SER A 3 -42.03 24.53 71.46
C SER A 3 -40.64 24.54 70.81
N ILE A 4 -39.57 24.38 71.61
CA ILE A 4 -38.19 24.35 71.10
C ILE A 4 -37.89 22.95 70.52
N MET A 5 -38.38 21.91 71.20
CA MET A 5 -38.21 20.52 70.78
C MET A 5 -38.94 20.22 69.46
N GLU A 6 -40.11 20.83 69.24
CA GLU A 6 -40.85 20.71 67.97
C GLU A 6 -40.10 21.36 66.79
N ALA A 7 -39.48 22.53 67.01
CA ALA A 7 -38.71 23.23 65.98
C ALA A 7 -37.43 22.46 65.58
N GLU A 8 -36.74 21.84 66.54
CA GLU A 8 -35.56 21.01 66.29
C GLU A 8 -35.90 19.74 65.49
N VAL A 9 -37.03 19.10 65.81
CA VAL A 9 -37.51 17.92 65.06
C VAL A 9 -37.87 18.31 63.62
N VAL A 10 -38.55 19.42 63.41
CA VAL A 10 -38.89 19.92 62.07
C VAL A 10 -37.62 20.25 61.27
N ALA A 11 -36.65 20.93 61.88
CA ALA A 11 -35.37 21.24 61.25
C ALA A 11 -34.58 19.98 60.88
N ALA A 12 -34.56 18.96 61.75
CA ALA A 12 -33.90 17.68 61.49
C ALA A 12 -34.56 16.90 60.35
N ILE A 13 -35.90 16.92 60.26
CA ILE A 13 -36.64 16.29 59.15
C ILE A 13 -36.33 16.98 57.82
N ILE A 14 -36.29 18.32 57.80
CA ILE A 14 -35.93 19.09 56.60
C ILE A 14 -34.49 18.79 56.19
N ALA A 15 -33.54 18.83 57.12
CA ALA A 15 -32.13 18.53 56.85
C ALA A 15 -31.92 17.09 56.35
N GLY A 16 -32.62 16.12 56.94
CA GLY A 16 -32.61 14.73 56.50
C GLY A 16 -33.20 14.55 55.10
N SER A 17 -34.30 15.25 54.79
CA SER A 17 -34.96 15.20 53.48
C SER A 17 -34.10 15.82 52.37
N VAL A 18 -33.47 16.97 52.64
CA VAL A 18 -32.55 17.63 51.69
C VAL A 18 -31.32 16.77 51.44
N SER A 19 -30.77 16.14 52.48
CA SER A 19 -29.61 15.25 52.35
C SER A 19 -29.95 13.99 51.56
N LEU A 20 -31.14 13.40 51.79
CA LEU A 20 -31.61 12.24 51.04
C LEU A 20 -31.82 12.58 49.55
N LEU A 21 -32.45 13.73 49.24
CA LEU A 21 -32.61 14.20 47.87
C LEU A 21 -31.26 14.47 47.19
N GLY A 22 -30.32 15.11 47.89
CA GLY A 22 -28.97 15.33 47.39
C GLY A 22 -28.25 14.02 47.05
N PHE A 23 -28.39 13.00 47.90
CA PHE A 23 -27.84 11.68 47.64
C PHE A 23 -28.48 10.99 46.42
N VAL A 24 -29.80 11.04 46.27
CA VAL A 24 -30.52 10.46 45.13
C VAL A 24 -30.14 11.16 43.82
N VAL A 25 -30.07 12.49 43.79
CA VAL A 25 -29.65 13.23 42.59
C VAL A 25 -28.20 12.91 42.22
N THR A 26 -27.30 12.85 43.21
CA THR A 26 -25.88 12.55 42.97
C THR A 26 -25.67 11.13 42.44
N THR A 27 -26.41 10.15 42.96
CA THR A 27 -26.33 8.76 42.50
C THR A 27 -26.89 8.58 41.09
N ILE A 28 -28.00 9.25 40.74
CA ILE A 28 -28.54 9.25 39.37
C ILE A 28 -27.57 9.94 38.40
N TRP A 29 -27.01 11.09 38.77
CA TRP A 29 -26.06 11.84 37.95
C TRP A 29 -24.77 11.04 37.69
N ASN A 30 -24.18 10.45 38.73
CA ASN A 30 -22.98 9.62 38.59
C ASN A 30 -23.24 8.41 37.68
N ARG A 31 -24.43 7.80 37.78
CA ARG A 31 -24.82 6.68 36.92
C ARG A 31 -24.97 7.11 35.46
N GLN A 32 -25.57 8.27 35.19
CA GLN A 32 -25.68 8.82 33.83
C GLN A 32 -24.32 9.19 33.24
N MET A 33 -23.43 9.78 34.03
CA MET A 33 -22.07 10.09 33.59
C MET A 33 -21.27 8.82 33.28
N LEU A 34 -21.40 7.78 34.12
CA LEU A 34 -20.75 6.50 33.86
C LEU A 34 -21.23 5.86 32.55
N PHE A 35 -22.54 5.87 32.28
CA PHE A 35 -23.08 5.36 31.02
C PHE A 35 -22.57 6.16 29.81
N ARG A 36 -22.53 7.49 29.90
CA ARG A 36 -21.96 8.32 28.83
C ARG A 36 -20.47 8.05 28.59
N GLN A 37 -19.69 7.84 29.65
CA GLN A 37 -18.27 7.49 29.52
C GLN A 37 -18.10 6.12 28.86
N LEU A 38 -18.89 5.13 29.26
CA LEU A 38 -18.89 3.80 28.63
C LEU A 38 -19.28 3.85 27.16
N ASP A 39 -20.28 4.65 26.80
CA ASP A 39 -20.69 4.83 25.39
C ASP A 39 -19.57 5.47 24.56
N ILE A 40 -18.92 6.51 25.08
CA ILE A 40 -17.79 7.18 24.41
C ILE A 40 -16.60 6.22 24.25
N GLU A 41 -16.25 5.46 25.28
CA GLU A 41 -15.18 4.46 25.20
C GLU A 41 -15.52 3.35 24.20
N HIS A 42 -16.78 2.92 24.15
CA HIS A 42 -17.24 1.92 23.20
C HIS A 42 -17.12 2.42 21.76
N ASP A 43 -17.53 3.66 21.49
CA ASP A 43 -17.43 4.26 20.16
C ASP A 43 -15.97 4.43 19.73
N GLN A 44 -15.10 4.93 20.61
CA GLN A 44 -13.66 5.05 20.36
C GLN A 44 -13.00 3.68 20.11
N TRP A 45 -13.41 2.66 20.85
CA TRP A 45 -12.94 1.29 20.65
C TRP A 45 -13.39 0.73 19.29
N GLN A 46 -14.65 0.95 18.89
CA GLN A 46 -15.15 0.53 17.57
C GLN A 46 -14.41 1.24 16.42
N GLU A 47 -14.15 2.54 16.55
CA GLU A 47 -13.42 3.32 15.54
C GLU A 47 -11.97 2.85 15.40
N SER A 48 -11.27 2.65 16.52
CA SER A 48 -9.89 2.15 16.52
C SER A 48 -9.80 0.73 15.97
N PHE A 49 -10.73 -0.16 16.33
CA PHE A 49 -10.81 -1.51 15.77
C PHE A 49 -11.07 -1.49 14.26
N ARG A 50 -12.00 -0.65 13.78
CA ARG A 50 -12.26 -0.48 12.32
C ARG A 50 -11.04 0.06 11.59
N ALA A 51 -10.31 1.01 12.18
CA ALA A 51 -9.08 1.55 11.61
C ALA A 51 -7.99 0.47 11.53
N GLN A 52 -7.85 -0.35 12.57
CA GLN A 52 -6.91 -1.46 12.62
C GLN A 52 -7.27 -2.54 11.59
N LEU A 53 -8.54 -2.95 11.52
CA LEU A 53 -9.01 -3.92 10.52
C LEU A 53 -8.78 -3.43 9.09
N ARG A 54 -9.04 -2.14 8.80
CA ARG A 54 -8.70 -1.54 7.49
C ARG A 54 -7.21 -1.59 7.22
N SER A 55 -6.38 -1.26 8.21
CA SER A 55 -4.92 -1.32 8.09
C SER A 55 -4.44 -2.74 7.78
N ASP A 56 -4.95 -3.73 8.51
CA ASP A 56 -4.55 -5.13 8.35
C ASP A 56 -5.05 -5.72 7.03
N LEU A 57 -6.29 -5.42 6.62
CA LEU A 57 -6.81 -5.79 5.30
C LEU A 57 -6.02 -5.13 4.16
N MET A 58 -5.61 -3.87 4.33
CA MET A 58 -4.78 -3.18 3.33
C MET A 58 -3.39 -3.78 3.25
N LYS A 59 -2.79 -4.19 4.37
CA LYS A 59 -1.51 -4.92 4.38
C LYS A 59 -1.62 -6.28 3.70
N GLU A 60 -2.64 -7.07 4.02
CA GLU A 60 -2.85 -8.38 3.41
C GLU A 60 -3.11 -8.25 1.89
N ASN A 61 -3.92 -7.28 1.48
CA ASN A 61 -4.17 -7.01 0.07
C ASN A 61 -2.91 -6.50 -0.66
N ALA A 62 -2.12 -5.63 -0.01
CA ALA A 62 -0.85 -5.16 -0.54
C ALA A 62 0.14 -6.31 -0.76
N VAL A 63 0.26 -7.24 0.20
CA VAL A 63 1.12 -8.43 0.07
C VAL A 63 0.66 -9.31 -1.09
N ARG A 64 -0.65 -9.56 -1.23
CA ARG A 64 -1.20 -10.36 -2.35
C ARG A 64 -0.95 -9.70 -3.71
N ILE A 65 -1.08 -8.37 -3.80
CA ILE A 65 -0.78 -7.61 -5.01
C ILE A 65 0.73 -7.68 -5.32
N MET A 66 1.60 -7.56 -4.31
CA MET A 66 3.05 -7.68 -4.49
C MET A 66 3.44 -9.07 -4.99
N GLN A 67 2.88 -10.14 -4.41
CA GLN A 67 3.11 -11.51 -4.89
C GLN A 67 2.65 -11.68 -6.34
N ALA A 68 1.44 -11.22 -6.67
CA ALA A 68 0.93 -11.28 -8.05
C ALA A 68 1.82 -10.50 -9.04
N ARG A 69 2.35 -9.34 -8.62
CA ARG A 69 3.32 -8.55 -9.40
C ARG A 69 4.64 -9.30 -9.58
N LEU A 70 5.20 -9.87 -8.51
CA LEU A 70 6.43 -10.66 -8.57
C LEU A 70 6.33 -11.76 -9.62
N ASP A 71 5.26 -12.55 -9.59
CA ASP A 71 5.06 -13.65 -10.53
C ASP A 71 4.96 -13.16 -11.99
N CYS A 72 4.24 -12.05 -12.22
CA CYS A 72 4.03 -11.53 -13.57
C CYS A 72 5.25 -10.76 -14.11
N TYR A 73 6.01 -10.12 -13.24
CA TYR A 73 7.14 -9.28 -13.63
C TYR A 73 8.36 -10.09 -14.06
N VAL A 74 8.49 -11.34 -13.61
CA VAL A 74 9.58 -12.23 -14.03
C VAL A 74 9.64 -12.36 -15.56
N GLU A 75 8.50 -12.61 -16.21
CA GLU A 75 8.44 -12.76 -17.67
C GLU A 75 8.76 -11.46 -18.41
N VAL A 76 8.23 -10.34 -17.91
CA VAL A 76 8.54 -9.00 -18.45
C VAL A 76 10.04 -8.74 -18.34
N TRP A 77 10.64 -9.05 -17.20
CA TRP A 77 12.07 -8.83 -16.95
C TRP A 77 12.97 -9.66 -17.87
N GLN A 78 12.63 -10.95 -18.03
CA GLN A 78 13.32 -11.86 -18.94
C GLN A 78 13.25 -11.35 -20.37
N THR A 79 12.11 -10.85 -20.80
CA THR A 79 11.94 -10.26 -22.14
C THR A 79 12.81 -9.02 -22.34
N LEU A 80 12.93 -8.17 -21.31
CA LEU A 80 13.78 -6.98 -21.35
C LEU A 80 15.29 -7.28 -21.32
N THR A 81 15.71 -8.54 -21.26
CA THR A 81 17.14 -8.91 -21.36
C THR A 81 17.72 -8.72 -22.76
N ILE A 82 16.87 -8.66 -23.79
CA ILE A 82 17.28 -8.35 -25.17
C ILE A 82 17.95 -6.96 -25.24
N MET A 83 17.54 -6.02 -24.39
CA MET A 83 18.06 -4.65 -24.37
C MET A 83 19.38 -4.49 -23.60
N THR A 84 20.03 -5.59 -23.26
CA THR A 84 21.22 -5.54 -22.44
C THR A 84 22.45 -5.28 -23.29
N GLY A 85 23.44 -4.56 -22.74
CA GLY A 85 24.62 -4.16 -23.52
C GLY A 85 25.32 -5.35 -24.18
N TYR A 86 25.38 -6.50 -23.49
CA TYR A 86 25.93 -7.73 -24.05
C TYR A 86 25.11 -8.29 -25.22
N HIS A 87 23.78 -8.40 -25.08
CA HIS A 87 22.91 -8.92 -26.15
C HIS A 87 22.96 -8.01 -27.37
N VAL A 88 22.80 -6.69 -27.17
CA VAL A 88 22.83 -5.70 -28.27
C VAL A 88 24.16 -5.74 -29.04
N ARG A 89 25.30 -5.92 -28.36
CA ARG A 89 26.61 -6.00 -29.02
C ARG A 89 26.83 -7.30 -29.79
N ARG A 90 26.15 -8.39 -29.43
CA ARG A 90 26.34 -9.73 -30.03
C ARG A 90 25.19 -10.15 -30.94
N SER A 91 24.09 -9.41 -30.97
CA SER A 91 22.95 -9.75 -31.81
C SER A 91 23.33 -9.65 -33.28
N GLY A 92 23.12 -10.75 -34.01
CA GLY A 92 23.28 -10.77 -35.46
C GLY A 92 22.12 -10.13 -36.22
N ASN A 93 20.98 -9.89 -35.55
CA ASN A 93 19.79 -9.29 -36.14
C ASN A 93 19.00 -8.49 -35.09
N LEU A 94 19.55 -7.34 -34.72
CA LEU A 94 19.00 -6.48 -33.68
C LEU A 94 17.60 -5.94 -34.01
N GLU A 95 17.31 -5.70 -35.29
CA GLU A 95 15.99 -5.23 -35.72
C GLU A 95 14.91 -6.29 -35.47
N SER A 96 15.17 -7.55 -35.82
CA SER A 96 14.24 -8.65 -35.55
C SER A 96 14.01 -8.84 -34.04
N ASP A 97 15.08 -8.74 -33.25
CA ASP A 97 15.01 -8.84 -31.79
C ASP A 97 14.13 -7.71 -31.18
N ILE A 98 14.25 -6.50 -31.71
CA ILE A 98 13.47 -5.34 -31.25
C ILE A 98 12.02 -5.41 -31.72
N GLN A 99 11.78 -5.95 -32.90
CA GLN A 99 10.43 -6.21 -33.38
C GLN A 99 9.70 -7.22 -32.50
N GLU A 100 10.38 -8.32 -32.14
CA GLU A 100 9.85 -9.31 -31.19
C GLU A 100 9.63 -8.68 -29.81
N LEU A 101 10.58 -7.86 -29.32
CA LEU A 101 10.40 -7.12 -28.08
C LEU A 101 9.15 -6.22 -28.13
N ALA A 102 8.95 -5.45 -29.20
CA ALA A 102 7.77 -4.59 -29.34
C ALA A 102 6.45 -5.38 -29.32
N PHE A 103 6.44 -6.56 -29.94
CA PHE A 103 5.32 -7.49 -29.91
C PHE A 103 5.03 -7.96 -28.47
N ARG A 104 6.03 -8.50 -27.78
CA ARG A 104 5.89 -8.97 -26.38
C ARG A 104 5.49 -7.86 -25.42
N LEU A 105 6.03 -6.65 -25.58
CA LEU A 105 5.62 -5.49 -24.78
C LEU A 105 4.15 -5.10 -25.02
N THR A 106 3.63 -5.33 -26.22
CA THR A 106 2.20 -5.15 -26.54
C THR A 106 1.36 -6.19 -25.80
N GLU A 107 1.78 -7.45 -25.80
CA GLU A 107 1.11 -8.52 -25.02
C GLU A 107 1.08 -8.18 -23.52
N PHE A 108 2.19 -7.69 -22.97
CA PHE A 108 2.24 -7.29 -21.57
C PHE A 108 1.36 -6.09 -21.26
N ALA A 109 1.33 -5.09 -22.14
CA ALA A 109 0.56 -3.86 -21.91
C ALA A 109 -0.95 -4.11 -21.85
N TYR A 110 -1.45 -5.05 -22.64
CA TYR A 110 -2.87 -5.41 -22.71
C TYR A 110 -3.23 -6.69 -21.95
N GLY A 111 -2.23 -7.41 -21.43
CA GLY A 111 -2.39 -8.63 -20.65
C GLY A 111 -2.41 -8.41 -19.14
N LYS A 112 -2.33 -9.52 -18.40
CA LYS A 112 -2.26 -9.54 -16.93
C LYS A 112 -1.14 -8.64 -16.35
N PRO A 113 0.08 -8.59 -16.92
CA PRO A 113 1.13 -7.73 -16.38
C PRO A 113 0.75 -6.25 -16.37
N GLY A 114 0.19 -5.73 -17.47
CA GLY A 114 -0.22 -4.33 -17.59
C GLY A 114 -1.33 -3.92 -16.62
N LEU A 115 -2.20 -4.85 -16.21
CA LEU A 115 -3.23 -4.62 -15.19
C LEU A 115 -2.67 -4.55 -13.77
N LEU A 116 -1.60 -5.29 -13.50
CA LEU A 116 -0.96 -5.33 -12.19
C LEU A 116 0.09 -4.22 -12.02
N MET A 117 0.56 -3.64 -13.12
CA MET A 117 1.53 -2.55 -13.10
C MET A 117 0.99 -1.30 -12.42
N SER A 118 1.88 -0.58 -11.71
CA SER A 118 1.56 0.79 -11.32
C SER A 118 1.37 1.65 -12.57
N ASP A 119 0.66 2.77 -12.42
CA ASP A 119 0.49 3.73 -13.50
C ASP A 119 1.83 4.23 -14.06
N ARG A 120 2.85 4.36 -13.21
CA ARG A 120 4.20 4.76 -13.63
C ARG A 120 4.83 3.69 -14.52
N SER A 121 4.88 2.44 -14.06
CA SER A 121 5.47 1.33 -14.82
C SER A 121 4.73 1.10 -16.13
N ARG A 122 3.40 1.20 -16.13
CA ARG A 122 2.57 1.07 -17.34
C ARG A 122 2.82 2.18 -18.37
N ARG A 123 3.04 3.42 -17.93
CA ARG A 123 3.44 4.52 -18.84
C ARG A 123 4.83 4.25 -19.44
N LEU A 124 5.78 3.82 -18.63
CA LEU A 124 7.14 3.49 -19.07
C LEU A 124 7.16 2.29 -20.03
N LEU A 125 6.31 1.28 -19.80
CA LEU A 125 6.12 0.15 -20.70
C LEU A 125 5.67 0.62 -22.08
N ASN A 126 4.66 1.49 -22.12
CA ASN A 126 4.16 2.05 -23.38
C ASN A 126 5.20 2.97 -24.05
N HIS A 127 5.99 3.70 -23.27
CA HIS A 127 7.06 4.56 -23.79
C HIS A 127 8.21 3.75 -24.40
N LEU A 128 8.58 2.61 -23.78
CA LEU A 128 9.53 1.67 -24.34
C LEU A 128 8.97 1.02 -25.61
N ARG A 129 7.71 0.56 -25.59
CA ARG A 129 7.02 -0.01 -26.75
C ARG A 129 7.00 0.95 -27.95
N GLY A 130 6.69 2.22 -27.70
CA GLY A 130 6.80 3.29 -28.71
C GLY A 130 8.23 3.49 -29.19
N GLY A 131 9.20 3.48 -28.27
CA GLY A 131 10.63 3.57 -28.58
C GLY A 131 11.17 2.44 -29.46
N CYS A 132 10.68 1.22 -29.30
CA CYS A 132 11.00 0.12 -30.21
C CYS A 132 10.52 0.45 -31.64
N GLY A 133 9.31 1.01 -31.80
CA GLY A 133 8.80 1.43 -33.10
C GLY A 133 9.57 2.61 -33.71
N GLU A 134 9.96 3.59 -32.89
CA GLU A 134 10.82 4.72 -33.31
C GLU A 134 12.20 4.22 -33.79
N PHE A 135 12.81 3.27 -33.07
CA PHE A 135 14.07 2.64 -33.47
C PHE A 135 13.95 1.92 -34.82
N LEU A 136 12.90 1.12 -35.02
CA LEU A 136 12.67 0.39 -36.27
C LEU A 136 12.44 1.32 -37.48
N ARG A 137 12.07 2.59 -37.25
CA ARG A 137 11.97 3.62 -38.29
C ARG A 137 13.25 4.44 -38.45
N GLY A 138 14.28 4.19 -37.65
CA GLY A 138 15.53 4.96 -37.64
C GLY A 138 15.41 6.34 -36.98
N GLU A 139 14.37 6.57 -36.18
CA GLU A 139 14.10 7.86 -35.50
C GLU A 139 14.75 7.95 -34.11
N LEU A 140 15.20 6.82 -33.56
CA LEU A 140 15.70 6.71 -32.19
C LEU A 140 16.95 5.82 -32.16
N GLU A 141 17.94 6.19 -31.36
CA GLU A 141 19.15 5.36 -31.21
C GLU A 141 18.89 4.16 -30.29
N ILE A 142 19.60 3.05 -30.53
CA ILE A 142 19.49 1.86 -29.67
C ILE A 142 19.77 2.19 -28.20
N ARG A 143 20.72 3.08 -27.93
CA ARG A 143 21.09 3.50 -26.57
C ARG A 143 19.90 4.11 -25.82
N GLU A 144 19.03 4.82 -26.52
CA GLU A 144 17.85 5.44 -25.92
C GLU A 144 16.77 4.39 -25.62
N VAL A 145 16.59 3.39 -26.49
CA VAL A 145 15.73 2.22 -26.22
C VAL A 145 16.23 1.46 -24.98
N GLN A 146 17.55 1.24 -24.88
CA GLN A 146 18.17 0.61 -23.70
C GLN A 146 17.91 1.41 -22.42
N ASN A 147 18.05 2.74 -22.48
CA ASN A 147 17.76 3.60 -21.35
C ASN A 147 16.28 3.52 -20.92
N ARG A 148 15.34 3.55 -21.88
CA ARG A 148 13.90 3.37 -21.58
C ARG A 148 13.62 2.01 -20.92
N SER A 149 14.28 0.95 -21.39
CA SER A 149 14.20 -0.39 -20.77
C SER A 149 14.73 -0.39 -19.32
N HIS A 150 15.85 0.27 -19.09
CA HIS A 150 16.44 0.42 -17.76
C HIS A 150 15.51 1.17 -16.79
N VAL A 151 14.91 2.28 -17.23
CA VAL A 151 13.97 3.06 -16.40
C VAL A 151 12.70 2.24 -16.08
N LEU A 152 12.18 1.47 -17.05
CA LEU A 152 11.06 0.57 -16.81
C LEU A 152 11.38 -0.48 -15.74
N LYS A 153 12.55 -1.12 -15.83
CA LYS A 153 13.03 -2.10 -14.83
C LYS A 153 13.08 -1.50 -13.43
N HIS A 154 13.64 -0.31 -13.27
CA HIS A 154 13.65 0.38 -11.96
C HIS A 154 12.25 0.66 -11.42
N SER A 155 11.34 1.14 -12.28
CA SER A 155 9.95 1.37 -11.88
C SER A 155 9.27 0.08 -11.42
N MET A 156 9.49 -1.02 -12.14
CA MET A 156 8.96 -2.33 -11.77
C MET A 156 9.52 -2.86 -10.44
N ARG A 157 10.79 -2.60 -10.10
CA ARG A 157 11.36 -2.92 -8.78
C ARG A 157 10.70 -2.12 -7.66
N SER A 158 10.46 -0.83 -7.90
CA SER A 158 9.75 0.03 -6.96
C SER A 158 8.31 -0.45 -6.70
N ASP A 159 7.61 -0.94 -7.72
CA ASP A 159 6.25 -1.48 -7.57
C ASP A 159 6.13 -2.70 -6.65
N ILE A 160 7.22 -3.43 -6.43
CA ILE A 160 7.31 -4.62 -5.57
C ILE A 160 8.13 -4.35 -4.29
N GLY A 161 8.40 -3.07 -3.98
CA GLY A 161 9.09 -2.69 -2.75
C GLY A 161 10.56 -3.11 -2.69
N ILE A 162 11.18 -3.43 -3.84
CA ILE A 162 12.63 -3.62 -3.91
C ILE A 162 13.25 -2.23 -4.11
N GLU A 163 13.51 -1.55 -3.00
CA GLU A 163 14.38 -0.38 -2.98
C GLU A 163 15.84 -0.86 -2.90
N ASP A 164 16.78 -0.13 -3.49
CA ASP A 164 18.20 -0.53 -3.57
C ASP A 164 18.95 -0.46 -2.22
N TYR A 165 18.21 -0.47 -1.10
CA TYR A 165 18.74 -0.50 0.27
C TYR A 165 18.14 -1.66 1.08
N GLU A 166 19.04 -2.36 1.75
CA GLU A 166 18.90 -3.60 2.54
C GLU A 166 17.55 -3.82 3.24
N TYR A 167 16.94 -4.99 3.03
CA TYR A 167 16.21 -5.72 4.07
C TYR A 167 16.23 -7.24 3.83
N GLU A 168 16.49 -7.98 4.91
CA GLU A 168 16.31 -9.43 5.05
C GLU A 168 14.81 -9.77 4.99
N SER A 169 14.35 -10.40 3.91
CA SER A 169 12.95 -10.86 3.76
C SER A 169 12.86 -11.94 2.68
N GLU A 170 11.84 -12.81 2.76
CA GLU A 170 11.49 -13.80 1.73
C GLU A 170 11.34 -13.19 0.31
N VAL A 171 11.08 -11.88 0.25
CA VAL A 171 11.09 -11.08 -0.98
C VAL A 171 12.46 -11.11 -1.68
N MET A 172 13.60 -11.20 -0.96
CA MET A 172 14.94 -11.36 -1.55
C MET A 172 15.13 -12.72 -2.23
N ALA A 173 14.55 -13.80 -1.70
CA ALA A 173 14.66 -15.12 -2.32
C ALA A 173 13.94 -15.15 -3.67
N ILE A 174 12.83 -14.41 -3.83
CA ILE A 174 12.12 -14.26 -5.10
C ILE A 174 12.76 -13.17 -5.97
N ALA A 175 13.22 -12.06 -5.39
CA ALA A 175 13.97 -11.00 -6.09
C ALA A 175 15.29 -11.50 -6.67
N SER A 176 15.91 -12.54 -6.08
CA SER A 176 17.07 -13.23 -6.68
C SER A 176 16.75 -13.78 -8.08
N LYS A 177 15.50 -14.15 -8.35
CA LYS A 177 15.03 -14.59 -9.68
C LYS A 177 14.88 -13.44 -10.68
N LEU A 178 14.79 -12.19 -10.20
CA LEU A 178 14.72 -10.99 -11.05
C LEU A 178 16.11 -10.50 -11.50
N GLY A 179 17.21 -11.09 -10.98
CA GLY A 179 18.58 -10.66 -11.27
C GLY A 179 18.96 -9.31 -10.63
N ARG A 180 20.26 -9.00 -10.57
CA ARG A 180 20.73 -7.69 -10.07
C ARG A 180 20.63 -6.64 -11.17
N VAL A 181 20.35 -5.39 -10.80
CA VAL A 181 20.38 -4.24 -11.72
C VAL A 181 21.82 -3.92 -12.18
N ASP A 182 22.81 -4.27 -11.35
CA ASP A 182 24.22 -3.92 -11.55
C ASP A 182 25.03 -4.89 -12.43
N ASP A 183 24.51 -6.06 -12.80
CA ASP A 183 25.20 -7.02 -13.67
C ASP A 183 25.36 -6.54 -15.14
N TRP A 184 25.11 -5.25 -15.42
CA TRP A 184 24.78 -4.77 -16.77
C TRP A 184 25.51 -3.48 -17.19
N ARG A 185 26.58 -3.09 -16.48
CA ARG A 185 27.59 -2.14 -17.01
C ARG A 185 28.45 -2.81 -18.09
#